data_AF-A0AAV1ZT05-F1
#
_entry.id   AF-A0AAV1ZT05-F1
#
_cell.length_a   1.000
_cell.length_b   1.000
_cell.length_c   1.000
_cell.angle_alpha   90.00
_cell.angle_beta   90.00
_cell.angle_gamma   90.00
#
_symmetry.space_group_name_H-M   'P 1'
#
loop_
_entity.id
_entity.type
_entity.pdbx_description
1 polymer ?
#
loop_
_entity_poly.entity_id
_entity_poly.type
_entity_poly.pdbx_seq_one_letter_code
_entity_poly.pdbx_strand_id
1 'polypeptide(L)'
;MLQVQNVFKVAPGRKLELKRAKWKFAVEEGDFVTLLNVYNTFLKNNNKYWCEQNFLNYKGLLRAVEIRSQLSKLLKKFKVPKAANKDDKDSLRKCIVSAFFANAAYLHYTGVYKTVRGDHTLFIHPESVVTYTTQPKWFFLRVIFNEVLHTTKEYMRDITVIEPQWLYELAPHYYQYGTDREVGV
;
A
#
# COMPACT_ATOMS: atom_id res chain seq x y z
N MET A 1 -4.13 -6.97 -7.00
CA MET A 1 -2.73 -6.53 -7.15
C MET A 1 -1.84 -7.24 -6.14
N LEU A 2 -2.17 -7.22 -4.84
CA LEU A 2 -1.38 -7.89 -3.79
C LEU A 2 -1.24 -9.42 -3.96
N GLN A 3 -2.24 -10.08 -4.56
CA GLN A 3 -2.22 -11.52 -4.85
C GLN A 3 -1.33 -11.91 -6.05
N VAL A 4 -0.67 -10.95 -6.69
CA VAL A 4 0.18 -11.17 -7.86
C VAL A 4 1.61 -10.88 -7.48
N GLN A 5 2.52 -11.80 -7.82
CA GLN A 5 3.94 -11.61 -7.56
C GLN A 5 4.51 -10.44 -8.36
N ASN A 6 5.17 -9.52 -7.67
CA ASN A 6 6.02 -8.45 -8.18
C ASN A 6 5.48 -7.77 -9.46
N VAL A 7 4.64 -6.76 -9.27
CA VAL A 7 4.06 -5.96 -10.35
C VAL A 7 5.13 -5.27 -11.19
N PHE A 8 6.20 -4.81 -10.55
CA PHE A 8 7.38 -4.28 -11.20
C PHE A 8 8.43 -5.38 -11.41
N LYS A 9 8.99 -5.46 -12.62
CA LYS A 9 10.09 -6.38 -12.96
C LYS A 9 11.38 -5.92 -12.29
N VAL A 10 12.15 -6.87 -11.80
CA VAL A 10 13.52 -6.63 -11.35
C VAL A 10 14.42 -6.57 -12.59
N ALA A 11 15.15 -5.47 -12.76
CA ALA A 11 16.10 -5.28 -13.85
C ALA A 11 17.49 -4.98 -13.28
N PRO A 12 18.33 -6.00 -13.04
CA PRO A 12 19.71 -5.77 -12.60
C PRO A 12 20.44 -4.88 -13.64
N GLY A 13 21.19 -3.89 -13.17
CA GLY A 13 21.86 -2.89 -14.00
C GLY A 13 21.01 -1.68 -14.42
N ARG A 14 19.67 -1.76 -14.38
CA ARG A 14 18.75 -0.66 -14.77
C ARG A 14 17.93 -0.09 -13.61
N LYS A 15 18.55 -0.02 -12.42
CA LYS A 15 17.88 0.43 -11.19
C LYS A 15 17.33 1.86 -11.30
N LEU A 16 18.05 2.77 -11.97
CA LEU A 16 17.61 4.16 -12.12
C LEU A 16 16.40 4.29 -13.04
N GLU A 17 16.39 3.57 -14.17
CA GLU A 17 15.25 3.54 -15.11
C GLU A 17 14.02 2.93 -14.45
N LEU A 18 14.19 1.84 -13.69
CA LEU A 18 13.12 1.23 -12.91
C LEU A 18 12.52 2.22 -11.91
N LYS A 19 13.37 2.97 -11.18
CA LYS A 19 12.91 4.01 -10.25
C LYS A 19 12.13 5.10 -10.96
N ARG A 20 12.62 5.59 -12.11
CA ARG A 20 11.90 6.58 -12.92
C ARG A 20 10.54 6.06 -13.41
N ALA A 21 10.49 4.80 -13.84
CA ALA A 21 9.23 4.18 -14.25
C ALA A 21 8.25 4.05 -13.08
N LYS A 22 8.70 3.63 -11.88
CA LYS A 22 7.89 3.60 -10.66
C LYS A 22 7.37 5.00 -10.29
N TRP A 23 8.21 6.03 -10.38
CA TRP A 23 7.84 7.41 -10.07
C TRP A 23 6.64 7.89 -10.89
N LYS A 24 6.53 7.51 -12.16
CA LYS A 24 5.38 7.90 -13.01
C LYS A 24 4.02 7.51 -12.44
N PHE A 25 3.98 6.46 -11.61
CA PHE A 25 2.75 5.97 -10.99
C PHE A 25 2.64 6.33 -9.51
N ALA A 26 3.72 6.84 -8.93
CA ALA A 26 3.84 7.16 -7.52
C ALA A 26 2.77 8.16 -7.10
N VAL A 27 2.16 7.88 -5.96
CA VAL A 27 1.21 8.77 -5.29
C VAL A 27 1.62 8.92 -3.84
N GLU A 28 1.31 10.07 -3.25
CA GLU A 28 1.78 10.43 -1.91
C GLU A 28 1.11 9.61 -0.80
N GLU A 29 -0.08 9.08 -1.06
CA GLU A 29 -0.85 8.24 -0.15
C GLU A 29 -0.18 6.88 0.08
N GLY A 30 0.72 6.45 -0.81
CA GLY A 30 1.57 5.28 -0.64
C GLY A 30 1.46 4.21 -1.73
N ASP A 31 2.01 3.04 -1.42
CA ASP A 31 2.20 1.93 -2.35
C ASP A 31 0.87 1.28 -2.78
N PHE A 32 -0.09 1.09 -1.86
CA PHE A 32 -1.37 0.46 -2.24
C PHE A 32 -2.10 1.27 -3.31
N VAL A 33 -2.13 2.60 -3.14
CA VAL A 33 -2.77 3.52 -4.09
C VAL A 33 -1.94 3.62 -5.37
N THR A 34 -0.61 3.58 -5.27
CA THR A 34 0.29 3.47 -6.45
C THR A 34 -0.03 2.21 -7.26
N LEU A 35 -0.20 1.05 -6.63
CA LEU A 35 -0.55 -0.21 -7.31
C LEU A 35 -1.91 -0.12 -8.02
N LEU A 36 -2.87 0.59 -7.43
CA LEU A 36 -4.14 0.88 -8.08
C LEU A 36 -3.97 1.78 -9.30
N ASN A 37 -3.12 2.79 -9.21
CA ASN A 37 -2.80 3.69 -10.34
C ASN A 37 -2.15 2.91 -11.50
N VAL A 38 -1.20 2.02 -11.20
CA VAL A 38 -0.59 1.11 -12.18
C VAL A 38 -1.67 0.26 -12.86
N TYR A 39 -2.55 -0.36 -12.09
CA TYR A 39 -3.63 -1.19 -12.62
C TYR A 39 -4.58 -0.41 -13.53
N ASN A 40 -5.02 0.78 -13.10
CA ASN A 40 -5.92 1.62 -13.88
C ASN A 40 -5.27 2.12 -15.18
N THR A 41 -3.98 2.46 -15.12
CA THR A 41 -3.23 2.88 -16.31
C THR A 41 -2.97 1.71 -17.26
N PHE A 42 -2.73 0.52 -16.71
CA PHE A 42 -2.62 -0.71 -17.51
C PHE A 42 -3.91 -1.00 -18.27
N LEU A 43 -5.08 -0.88 -17.63
CA LEU A 43 -6.36 -1.13 -18.31
C LEU A 43 -6.61 -0.22 -19.52
N LYS A 44 -6.09 1.02 -19.50
CA LYS A 44 -6.23 1.96 -20.62
C LYS A 44 -5.33 1.62 -21.80
N ASN A 45 -4.15 1.05 -21.55
CA ASN A 45 -3.15 0.79 -22.59
C ASN A 45 -3.16 -0.67 -23.07
N ASN A 46 -3.42 -1.62 -22.17
CA ASN A 46 -3.42 -3.09 -22.32
C ASN A 46 -2.43 -3.63 -23.37
N ASN A 47 -1.22 -3.08 -23.40
CA ASN A 47 -0.21 -3.39 -24.41
C ASN A 47 1.05 -3.96 -23.74
N LYS A 48 1.51 -5.11 -24.22
CA LYS A 48 2.74 -5.75 -23.76
C LYS A 48 3.96 -4.84 -23.92
N TYR A 49 4.07 -4.14 -25.05
CA TYR A 49 5.16 -3.19 -25.31
C TYR A 49 5.16 -2.05 -24.28
N TRP A 50 3.99 -1.50 -23.96
CA TRP A 50 3.86 -0.46 -22.93
C TRP A 50 4.29 -0.97 -21.55
N CYS A 51 3.96 -2.22 -21.22
CA CYS A 51 4.41 -2.83 -19.96
C CYS A 51 5.94 -3.00 -19.92
N GLU A 52 6.56 -3.38 -21.04
CA GLU A 52 8.01 -3.52 -21.13
C GLU A 52 8.72 -2.17 -20.94
N GLN A 53 8.22 -1.11 -21.57
CA GLN A 53 8.76 0.26 -21.43
C GLN A 53 8.65 0.81 -20.00
N ASN A 54 7.65 0.38 -19.24
CA ASN A 54 7.43 0.80 -17.85
C ASN A 54 7.91 -0.23 -16.81
N PHE A 55 8.67 -1.25 -17.23
CA PHE A 55 9.17 -2.31 -16.35
C PHE A 55 8.08 -3.04 -15.57
N LEU A 56 6.90 -3.21 -16.17
CA LEU A 56 5.75 -3.87 -15.57
C LEU A 56 5.67 -5.35 -16.01
N ASN A 57 5.23 -6.20 -15.08
CA ASN A 57 4.98 -7.60 -15.34
C ASN A 57 3.62 -7.80 -16.05
N TYR A 58 3.64 -7.87 -17.38
CA TYR A 58 2.43 -8.06 -18.20
C TYR A 58 1.62 -9.30 -17.79
N LYS A 59 2.26 -10.45 -17.60
CA LYS A 59 1.59 -11.69 -17.18
C LYS A 59 0.95 -11.53 -15.79
N GLY A 60 1.66 -10.86 -14.87
CA GLY A 60 1.13 -10.54 -13.55
C GLY A 60 -0.10 -9.63 -13.61
N LEU A 61 -0.07 -8.59 -14.45
CA LEU A 61 -1.19 -7.67 -14.63
C LEU A 61 -2.40 -8.35 -15.26
N LEU A 62 -2.22 -9.22 -16.27
CA LEU A 62 -3.31 -10.02 -16.81
C LEU A 62 -3.96 -10.91 -15.74
N ARG A 63 -3.14 -11.60 -14.93
CA ARG A 63 -3.64 -12.37 -13.79
C ARG A 63 -4.42 -11.51 -12.79
N ALA A 64 -3.98 -10.28 -12.54
CA ALA A 64 -4.69 -9.34 -11.68
C ALA A 64 -6.09 -8.98 -12.24
N VAL A 65 -6.21 -8.82 -13.57
CA VAL A 65 -7.48 -8.57 -14.26
C VAL A 65 -8.42 -9.78 -14.11
N GLU A 66 -7.90 -10.99 -14.31
CA GLU A 66 -8.66 -12.23 -14.14
C GLU A 66 -9.19 -12.40 -12.72
N ILE A 67 -8.33 -12.24 -11.72
CA ILE A 67 -8.69 -12.31 -10.29
C ILE A 67 -9.78 -11.28 -9.97
N ARG A 68 -9.63 -10.03 -10.42
CA ARG A 68 -10.65 -8.98 -10.19
C ARG A 68 -11.98 -9.34 -10.85
N SER A 69 -11.96 -9.94 -12.04
CA SER A 69 -13.16 -10.41 -12.74
C SER A 69 -13.86 -11.50 -11.95
N GLN A 70 -13.12 -12.48 -11.44
CA GLN A 70 -13.65 -13.56 -10.59
C GLN A 70 -14.28 -13.01 -9.30
N LEU A 71 -13.58 -12.12 -8.58
CA LEU A 71 -14.11 -11.46 -7.39
C LEU A 71 -15.38 -10.67 -7.72
N SER A 72 -15.43 -9.97 -8.86
CA SER A 72 -16.63 -9.23 -9.25
C SER A 72 -17.82 -10.14 -9.54
N LYS A 73 -17.60 -11.33 -10.12
CA LYS A 73 -18.65 -12.35 -10.32
C LYS A 73 -19.16 -12.88 -8.99
N LEU A 74 -18.28 -13.12 -8.02
CA LEU A 74 -18.67 -13.56 -6.67
C LEU A 74 -19.51 -12.50 -5.96
N LEU A 75 -19.08 -11.23 -5.97
CA LEU A 75 -19.86 -10.14 -5.37
C LEU A 75 -21.27 -10.03 -5.96
N LYS A 76 -21.40 -10.19 -7.29
CA LYS A 76 -22.72 -10.25 -7.96
C LYS A 76 -23.54 -11.45 -7.50
N LYS A 77 -22.93 -12.64 -7.41
CA LYS A 77 -23.60 -13.87 -6.96
C LYS A 77 -24.16 -13.73 -5.53
N PHE A 78 -23.41 -13.10 -4.64
CA PHE A 78 -23.82 -12.83 -3.26
C PHE A 78 -24.60 -11.52 -3.07
N LYS A 79 -24.99 -10.86 -4.17
CA LYS A 79 -25.77 -9.61 -4.16
C LYS A 79 -25.14 -8.49 -3.32
N VAL A 80 -23.82 -8.46 -3.23
CA VAL A 80 -23.10 -7.37 -2.54
C VAL A 80 -23.16 -6.12 -3.44
N PRO A 81 -23.72 -5.00 -2.95
CA PRO A 81 -23.85 -3.79 -3.75
C PRO A 81 -22.48 -3.22 -4.09
N LYS A 82 -22.33 -2.74 -5.32
CA LYS A 82 -21.15 -1.97 -5.72
C LYS A 82 -21.38 -0.52 -5.32
N ALA A 83 -21.00 -0.17 -4.09
CA ALA A 83 -20.89 1.21 -3.69
C ALA A 83 -19.51 1.74 -4.12
N ALA A 84 -19.49 2.65 -5.10
CA ALA A 84 -18.31 3.41 -5.44
C ALA A 84 -18.63 4.88 -5.19
N ASN A 85 -18.20 5.40 -4.04
CA ASN A 85 -18.26 6.83 -3.80
C ASN A 85 -17.01 7.45 -4.46
N LYS A 86 -17.20 8.20 -5.53
CA LYS A 86 -16.08 8.84 -6.25
C LYS A 86 -15.58 10.10 -5.54
N ASP A 87 -16.42 10.68 -4.69
CA ASP A 87 -16.11 11.93 -4.00
C ASP A 87 -15.34 11.69 -2.70
N ASP A 88 -15.44 10.49 -2.13
CA ASP A 88 -14.69 10.10 -0.95
C ASP A 88 -13.30 9.54 -1.35
N LYS A 89 -12.31 10.42 -1.27
CA LYS A 89 -10.89 10.08 -1.52
C LYS A 89 -10.32 9.13 -0.46
N ASP A 90 -10.92 9.08 0.72
CA ASP A 90 -10.43 8.31 1.87
C ASP A 90 -11.08 6.95 2.01
N SER A 91 -12.24 6.74 1.39
CA SER A 91 -12.94 5.45 1.34
C SER A 91 -12.01 4.27 1.05
N LEU A 92 -11.08 4.42 0.10
CA LEU A 92 -10.11 3.37 -0.23
C LEU A 92 -9.12 3.13 0.92
N ARG A 93 -8.58 4.19 1.51
CA ARG A 93 -7.61 4.09 2.62
C ARG A 93 -8.26 3.54 3.87
N LYS A 94 -9.48 3.98 4.20
CA LYS A 94 -10.31 3.42 5.28
C LYS A 94 -10.61 1.93 5.05
N CYS A 95 -10.90 1.52 3.82
CA CYS A 95 -11.05 0.10 3.48
C CYS A 95 -9.75 -0.70 3.67
N ILE A 96 -8.60 -0.13 3.34
CA ILE A 96 -7.28 -0.75 3.63
C ILE A 96 -7.07 -0.85 5.14
N VAL A 97 -7.43 0.18 5.90
CA VAL A 97 -7.35 0.18 7.36
C VAL A 97 -8.19 -0.92 7.97
N SER A 98 -9.45 -1.06 7.56
CA SER A 98 -10.32 -2.12 8.10
C SER A 98 -9.84 -3.53 7.74
N ALA A 99 -9.08 -3.69 6.64
CA ALA A 99 -8.50 -4.96 6.25
C ALA A 99 -7.18 -5.28 6.98
N PHE A 100 -6.35 -4.28 7.25
CA PHE A 100 -4.98 -4.44 7.77
C PHE A 100 -4.75 -3.74 9.11
N PHE A 101 -5.80 -3.51 9.89
CA PHE A 101 -5.74 -2.74 11.13
C PHE A 101 -4.65 -3.25 12.08
N ALA A 102 -4.43 -4.57 12.18
CA ALA A 102 -3.39 -5.14 13.04
C ALA A 102 -1.96 -4.77 12.61
N ASN A 103 -1.75 -4.48 11.32
CA ASN A 103 -0.46 -4.16 10.71
C ASN A 103 -0.26 -2.64 10.63
N ALA A 104 -0.40 -1.97 11.76
CA ALA A 104 -0.17 -0.53 11.88
C ALA A 104 1.20 -0.24 12.50
N ALA A 105 1.88 0.80 12.00
CA ALA A 105 3.13 1.31 12.53
C ALA A 105 3.11 2.84 12.64
N TYR A 106 3.96 3.38 13.51
CA TYR A 106 4.14 4.81 13.71
C TYR A 106 5.62 5.19 13.68
N LEU A 107 5.90 6.43 13.29
CA LEU A 107 7.25 7.00 13.32
C LEU A 107 7.56 7.48 14.75
N HIS A 108 8.55 6.84 15.38
CA HIS A 108 9.03 7.19 16.71
C HIS A 108 9.94 8.43 16.68
N TYR A 109 10.07 9.15 17.80
CA TYR A 109 10.91 10.37 17.89
C TYR A 109 12.39 10.12 17.56
N THR A 110 12.87 8.89 17.75
CA THR A 110 14.23 8.46 17.35
C THR A 110 14.40 8.32 15.84
N GLY A 111 13.33 8.48 15.05
CA GLY A 111 13.33 8.40 13.60
C GLY A 111 13.19 6.99 13.01
N VAL A 112 12.91 5.98 13.85
CA VAL A 112 12.61 4.60 13.42
C VAL A 112 11.10 4.35 13.46
N TYR A 113 10.61 3.41 12.64
CA TYR A 113 9.22 2.99 12.73
C TYR A 113 9.06 1.90 13.77
N LYS A 114 7.94 1.95 14.49
CA LYS A 114 7.56 0.91 15.44
C LYS A 114 6.13 0.47 15.20
N THR A 115 5.84 -0.81 15.41
CA THR A 115 4.47 -1.30 15.36
C THR A 115 3.65 -0.66 16.48
N VAL A 116 2.39 -0.31 16.18
CA VAL A 116 1.50 0.28 17.19
C VAL A 116 1.28 -0.70 18.34
N ARG A 117 1.24 -2.00 18.05
CA ARG A 117 1.16 -3.06 19.06
C ARG A 117 2.49 -3.81 19.10
N GLY A 118 3.04 -3.99 20.31
CA GLY A 118 4.27 -4.74 20.55
C GLY A 118 5.58 -3.94 20.44
N ASP A 119 5.53 -2.69 19.98
CA ASP A 119 6.70 -1.78 19.90
C ASP A 119 7.88 -2.36 19.08
N HIS A 120 7.59 -3.25 18.12
CA HIS A 120 8.60 -3.88 17.28
C HIS A 120 9.17 -2.88 16.29
N THR A 121 10.50 -2.82 16.18
CA THR A 121 11.18 -1.87 15.30
C THR A 121 11.21 -2.38 13.87
N LEU A 122 10.61 -1.61 12.97
CA LEU A 122 10.53 -1.92 11.55
C LEU A 122 11.13 -0.80 10.71
N PHE A 123 11.52 -1.14 9.48
CA PHE A 123 12.04 -0.19 8.50
C PHE A 123 11.16 -0.17 7.26
N ILE A 124 11.06 0.97 6.58
CA ILE A 124 10.40 1.03 5.28
C ILE A 124 11.25 0.28 4.27
N HIS A 125 10.64 -0.62 3.48
CA HIS A 125 11.35 -1.31 2.42
C HIS A 125 11.91 -0.31 1.39
N PRO A 126 13.18 -0.45 0.96
CA PRO A 126 13.83 0.52 0.08
C PRO A 126 13.19 0.65 -1.30
N GLU A 127 12.33 -0.29 -1.72
CA GLU A 127 11.58 -0.18 -2.97
C GLU A 127 10.22 0.51 -2.87
N SER A 128 9.78 0.86 -1.65
CA SER A 128 8.52 1.58 -1.42
C SER A 128 8.59 2.99 -1.99
N VAL A 129 7.49 3.44 -2.59
CA VAL A 129 7.34 4.79 -3.15
C VAL A 129 7.52 5.86 -2.10
N VAL A 130 7.13 5.57 -0.87
CA VAL A 130 7.24 6.47 0.29
C VAL A 130 8.70 6.88 0.55
N THR A 131 9.68 6.06 0.18
CA THR A 131 11.10 6.42 0.36
C THR A 131 11.60 7.46 -0.63
N TYR A 132 10.87 7.69 -1.72
CA TYR A 132 11.27 8.58 -2.82
C TYR A 132 10.47 9.88 -2.86
N THR A 133 9.46 10.01 -2.01
CA THR A 133 8.62 11.20 -1.94
C THR A 133 9.40 12.38 -1.36
N THR A 134 9.02 13.59 -1.78
CA THR A 134 9.52 14.85 -1.22
C THR A 134 8.79 15.24 0.08
N GLN A 135 7.74 14.49 0.44
CA GLN A 135 6.98 14.76 1.65
C GLN A 135 7.85 14.55 2.91
N PRO A 136 7.72 15.42 3.91
CA PRO A 136 8.52 15.32 5.13
C PRO A 136 8.15 14.07 5.93
N LYS A 137 9.07 13.56 6.75
CA LYS A 137 8.87 12.31 7.50
C LYS A 137 7.61 12.29 8.39
N TRP A 138 7.22 13.44 8.95
CA TRP A 138 6.02 13.58 9.77
C TRP A 138 4.72 13.38 8.97
N PHE A 139 4.75 13.51 7.65
CA PHE A 139 3.62 13.13 6.80
C PHE A 139 3.30 11.63 6.87
N PHE A 140 4.31 10.81 7.19
CA PHE A 140 4.20 9.35 7.35
C PHE A 140 4.17 8.95 8.82
N LEU A 141 3.65 9.80 9.70
CA LEU A 141 3.66 9.56 11.15
C LEU A 141 2.93 8.25 11.51
N ARG A 142 1.86 7.90 10.78
CA ARG A 142 1.18 6.62 10.90
C ARG A 142 0.97 5.97 9.54
N VAL A 143 1.27 4.68 9.51
CA VAL A 143 1.21 3.89 8.29
C VAL A 143 0.61 2.52 8.55
N ILE A 144 0.00 1.96 7.53
CA ILE A 144 -0.39 0.56 7.46
C ILE A 144 0.47 -0.14 6.42
N PHE A 145 0.82 -1.38 6.69
CA PHE A 145 1.61 -2.22 5.78
C PHE A 145 0.93 -3.57 5.52
N ASN A 146 1.24 -4.18 4.38
CA ASN A 146 0.70 -5.49 4.02
C ASN A 146 1.46 -6.65 4.72
N GLU A 147 2.79 -6.64 4.62
CA GLU A 147 3.64 -7.72 5.12
C GLU A 147 4.98 -7.21 5.66
N VAL A 148 5.62 -8.03 6.50
CA VAL A 148 6.98 -7.81 7.01
C VAL A 148 7.95 -8.82 6.37
N LEU A 149 8.98 -8.32 5.71
CA LEU A 149 10.06 -9.11 5.17
C LEU A 149 11.18 -9.22 6.20
N HIS A 150 11.48 -10.46 6.59
CA HIS A 150 12.57 -10.76 7.50
C HIS A 150 13.83 -11.02 6.67
N THR A 151 14.77 -10.08 6.71
CA THR A 151 16.08 -10.19 6.03
C THR A 151 17.20 -9.86 7.01
N THR A 152 18.14 -8.98 6.67
CA THR A 152 19.11 -8.42 7.63
C THR A 152 18.46 -7.43 8.59
N LYS A 153 17.38 -6.78 8.15
CA LYS A 153 16.46 -5.99 8.96
C LYS A 153 15.03 -6.39 8.61
N GLU A 154 14.10 -6.09 9.51
CA GLU A 154 12.67 -6.28 9.27
C GLU A 154 12.12 -5.10 8.49
N TYR A 155 11.63 -5.37 7.28
CA TYR A 155 11.14 -4.35 6.35
C TYR A 155 9.64 -4.46 6.14
N MET A 156 8.91 -3.36 6.33
CA MET A 156 7.51 -3.22 5.94
C MET A 156 7.40 -3.07 4.42
N ARG A 157 6.54 -3.87 3.81
CA ARG A 157 6.22 -3.79 2.38
C ARG A 157 4.76 -3.39 2.14
N ASP A 158 4.55 -2.68 1.03
CA ASP A 158 3.28 -2.12 0.57
C ASP A 158 2.65 -1.25 1.65
N ILE A 159 3.11 0.01 1.71
CA ILE A 159 2.78 0.93 2.80
C ILE A 159 1.78 1.97 2.33
N THR A 160 0.81 2.33 3.17
CA THR A 160 -0.08 3.48 2.95
C THR A 160 -0.17 4.35 4.19
N VAL A 161 -0.20 5.66 3.97
CA VAL A 161 -0.39 6.67 5.01
C VAL A 161 -1.85 6.67 5.46
N ILE A 162 -2.03 6.72 6.77
CA ILE A 162 -3.35 6.71 7.39
C ILE A 162 -3.48 7.79 8.46
N GLU A 163 -4.70 8.21 8.71
CA GLU A 163 -5.00 9.04 9.87
C GLU A 163 -5.14 8.15 11.12
N PRO A 164 -4.57 8.56 12.27
CA PRO A 164 -4.66 7.81 13.52
C PRO A 164 -6.10 7.46 13.93
N GLN A 165 -7.03 8.41 13.73
CA GLN A 165 -8.43 8.28 14.12
C GLN A 165 -9.12 7.08 13.46
N TRP A 166 -8.74 6.74 12.23
CA TRP A 166 -9.35 5.63 11.49
C TRP A 166 -9.12 4.27 12.16
N LEU A 167 -8.03 4.09 12.92
CA LEU A 167 -7.80 2.83 13.64
C LEU A 167 -8.84 2.61 14.75
N TYR A 168 -9.18 3.67 15.48
CA TYR A 168 -10.17 3.62 16.56
C TYR A 168 -11.59 3.53 16.00
N GLU A 169 -11.88 4.26 14.91
CA GLU A 169 -13.20 4.24 14.25
C GLU A 169 -13.50 2.88 13.62
N LEU A 170 -12.53 2.29 12.93
CA LEU A 170 -12.76 1.10 12.10
C LEU A 170 -12.45 -0.22 12.82
N ALA A 171 -11.60 -0.19 13.85
CA ALA A 171 -11.25 -1.37 14.64
C ALA A 171 -11.29 -1.08 16.16
N PRO A 172 -12.44 -0.64 16.71
CA PRO A 172 -12.58 -0.32 18.14
C PRO A 172 -12.39 -1.54 19.06
N HIS A 173 -12.62 -2.74 18.52
CA HIS A 173 -12.39 -4.01 19.23
C HIS A 173 -10.89 -4.33 19.40
N TYR A 174 -10.02 -3.70 18.60
CA TYR A 174 -8.58 -3.92 18.62
C TYR A 174 -7.83 -2.71 19.20
N TYR A 175 -8.31 -1.50 18.95
CA TYR A 175 -7.76 -0.24 19.42
C TYR A 175 -8.74 0.45 20.37
N GLN A 176 -8.41 0.51 21.66
CA GLN A 176 -9.17 1.28 22.65
C GLN A 176 -8.42 2.57 22.98
N TYR A 177 -9.17 3.67 23.15
CA TYR A 177 -8.66 4.92 23.71
C TYR A 177 -7.95 4.60 25.04
N GLY A 178 -6.68 5.01 25.17
CA GLY A 178 -5.84 4.72 26.33
C GLY A 178 -5.04 3.41 26.31
N THR A 179 -5.10 2.57 25.27
CA THR A 179 -4.19 1.41 25.15
C THR A 179 -2.85 1.84 24.56
N ASP A 180 -1.87 1.99 25.45
CA ASP A 180 -0.44 2.24 25.24
C ASP A 180 -0.06 3.27 24.16
N ARG A 181 0.13 4.50 24.64
CA ARG A 181 0.75 5.67 23.99
C ARG A 181 -0.17 6.42 23.05
N GLU A 182 -1.16 7.06 23.66
CA GLU A 182 -1.74 8.26 23.08
C GLU A 182 -0.68 9.36 22.96
N VAL A 183 -0.46 9.74 21.70
CA VAL A 183 -0.32 11.11 21.19
C VAL A 183 0.85 11.91 21.76
N GLY A 184 1.74 12.30 20.84
CA GLY A 184 2.96 13.07 21.08
C GLY A 184 2.85 14.15 22.16
N VAL A 185 3.91 14.17 22.98
CA VAL A 185 4.56 15.43 23.34
C VAL A 185 5.65 15.67 22.30
#